data_AF-A0A226QS79-F1
#
_entry.id   AF-A0A226QS79-F1
#
_cell.length_a   1.000
_cell.length_b   1.000
_cell.length_c   1.000
_cell.angle_alpha   90.00
_cell.angle_beta   90.00
_cell.angle_gamma   90.00
#
_symmetry.space_group_name_H-M   'P 1'
#
loop_
_entity.id
_entity.type
_entity.pdbx_description
1 polymer ?
#
loop_
_entity_poly.entity_id
_entity_poly.type
_entity_poly.pdbx_seq_one_letter_code
_entity_poly.pdbx_strand_id
1 'polypeptide(L)'
;MELVSAYLINRPPFLLTDIEPRRTFPALKMNDWYLDLRATDRFKIFHKRILLNDQWYRVVIRFQQNERGTYDLNLPIPFIITESVTEDGVFFTDTKVYHGKKLGNAIAYLHNGVPAELIQMIYLELKDILVYN
;
A
#
# COMPACT_ATOMS: atom_id res chain seq x y z
N MET A 1 8.00 19.47 -12.77
CA MET A 1 8.43 18.07 -12.55
C MET A 1 7.34 17.19 -11.94
N GLU A 2 6.35 17.73 -11.21
CA GLU A 2 5.28 16.95 -10.56
C GLU A 2 4.46 16.06 -11.52
N LEU A 3 4.20 16.50 -12.76
CA LEU A 3 3.44 15.74 -13.76
C LEU A 3 4.11 14.42 -14.17
N VAL A 4 5.44 14.38 -14.26
CA VAL A 4 6.18 13.16 -14.62
C VAL A 4 6.18 12.18 -13.45
N SER A 5 6.42 12.67 -12.23
CA SER A 5 6.36 11.87 -11.01
C SER A 5 4.96 11.28 -10.79
N ALA A 6 3.91 12.08 -11.01
CA ALA A 6 2.53 11.65 -10.98
C ALA A 6 2.21 10.55 -11.99
N TYR A 7 2.70 10.69 -13.22
CA TYR A 7 2.51 9.69 -14.27
C TYR A 7 3.16 8.34 -13.92
N LEU A 8 4.39 8.39 -13.41
CA LEU A 8 5.10 7.18 -12.97
C LEU A 8 4.41 6.53 -11.78
N ILE A 9 3.91 7.31 -10.83
CA ILE A 9 3.21 6.77 -9.66
C ILE A 9 1.83 6.23 -10.03
N ASN A 10 1.15 6.76 -11.05
CA ASN A 10 -0.12 6.18 -11.49
C ASN A 10 0.00 4.80 -12.15
N ARG A 11 1.22 4.35 -12.44
CA ARG A 11 1.48 3.06 -13.08
C ARG A 11 2.37 2.21 -12.17
N PRO A 12 1.75 1.40 -11.29
CA PRO A 12 2.50 0.45 -10.49
C PRO A 12 3.36 -0.45 -11.40
N PRO A 13 4.64 -0.69 -11.05
CA PRO A 13 5.56 -1.48 -11.87
C PRO A 13 5.37 -3.00 -11.69
N PHE A 14 4.14 -3.43 -11.41
CA PHE A 14 3.77 -4.81 -11.08
C PHE A 14 2.32 -5.10 -11.50
N LEU A 15 1.99 -6.38 -11.69
CA LEU A 15 0.63 -6.78 -12.02
C LEU A 15 -0.26 -6.69 -10.79
N LEU A 16 -1.51 -6.34 -11.00
CA LEU A 16 -2.50 -6.11 -9.94
C LEU A 16 -3.52 -7.22 -9.82
N THR A 17 -3.48 -8.17 -10.75
CA THR A 17 -4.45 -9.26 -10.83
C THR A 17 -3.74 -10.59 -10.72
N ASP A 18 -4.50 -11.60 -10.33
CA ASP A 18 -4.05 -13.00 -10.29
C ASP A 18 -2.85 -13.26 -9.35
N ILE A 19 -2.90 -12.58 -8.20
CA ILE A 19 -1.88 -12.70 -7.15
C ILE A 19 -2.08 -14.03 -6.42
N GLU A 20 -1.02 -14.83 -6.37
CA GLU A 20 -0.97 -16.14 -5.75
C GLU A 20 -0.81 -15.99 -4.22
N PRO A 21 -1.82 -16.37 -3.41
CA PRO A 21 -1.85 -16.04 -2.00
C PRO A 21 -0.89 -16.87 -1.14
N ARG A 22 -0.56 -18.11 -1.52
CA ARG A 22 0.24 -19.03 -0.69
C ARG A 22 1.71 -18.62 -0.61
N ARG A 23 2.22 -17.92 -1.63
CA ARG A 23 3.58 -17.38 -1.66
C ARG A 23 3.59 -15.90 -1.29
N THR A 24 2.64 -15.11 -1.79
CA THR A 24 2.60 -13.67 -1.54
C THR A 24 2.35 -13.32 -0.07
N PHE A 25 1.36 -13.94 0.59
CA PHE A 25 0.98 -13.52 1.94
C PHE A 25 2.02 -13.90 3.01
N PRO A 26 2.68 -15.07 2.94
CA PRO A 26 3.84 -15.33 3.81
C PRO A 26 5.00 -14.37 3.54
N ALA A 27 5.30 -14.06 2.27
CA ALA A 27 6.36 -13.12 1.93
C ALA A 27 6.09 -11.71 2.46
N LEU A 28 4.83 -11.22 2.39
CA LEU A 28 4.41 -9.98 3.04
C LEU A 28 4.71 -10.00 4.55
N LYS A 29 4.32 -11.07 5.26
CA LYS A 29 4.57 -11.20 6.70
C LYS A 29 6.06 -11.21 7.06
N MET A 30 6.89 -11.84 6.21
CA MET A 30 8.35 -11.85 6.39
C MET A 30 8.98 -10.47 6.17
N ASN A 31 8.29 -9.56 5.48
CA ASN A 31 8.73 -8.18 5.23
C ASN A 31 7.96 -7.16 6.10
N ASP A 32 7.58 -7.57 7.31
CA ASP A 32 6.92 -6.72 8.32
C ASP A 32 5.58 -6.11 7.89
N TRP A 33 4.84 -6.80 7.01
CA TRP A 33 3.43 -6.51 6.76
C TRP A 33 2.54 -7.34 7.69
N TYR A 34 1.72 -6.64 8.47
CA TYR A 34 0.84 -7.25 9.45
C TYR A 34 -0.58 -7.36 8.92
N LEU A 35 -1.22 -8.50 9.16
CA LEU A 35 -2.61 -8.71 8.80
C LEU A 35 -3.51 -7.87 9.71
N ASP A 36 -4.41 -7.07 9.13
CA ASP A 36 -5.42 -6.31 9.85
C ASP A 36 -6.56 -7.24 10.29
N LEU A 37 -7.09 -7.02 11.49
CA LEU A 37 -8.16 -7.83 12.08
C LEU A 37 -9.46 -7.80 11.27
N ARG A 38 -9.64 -6.79 10.42
CA ARG A 38 -10.80 -6.66 9.52
C ARG A 38 -10.70 -7.58 8.29
N ALA A 39 -9.65 -8.38 8.18
CA ALA A 39 -9.50 -9.34 7.10
C ALA A 39 -10.61 -10.42 7.15
N THR A 40 -11.14 -10.76 5.98
CA THR A 40 -12.09 -11.84 5.73
C THR A 40 -11.49 -12.79 4.69
N ASP A 41 -12.19 -13.85 4.31
CA ASP A 41 -11.71 -14.70 3.21
C ASP A 41 -11.76 -14.00 1.86
N ARG A 42 -12.81 -13.19 1.66
CA ARG A 42 -12.97 -12.35 0.46
C ARG A 42 -12.00 -11.18 0.39
N PHE A 43 -11.51 -10.70 1.54
CA PHE A 43 -10.61 -9.55 1.60
C PHE A 43 -9.48 -9.77 2.58
N LYS A 44 -8.24 -9.78 2.12
CA LYS A 44 -7.06 -9.75 3.01
C LYS A 44 -6.52 -8.32 3.05
N ILE A 45 -6.35 -7.78 4.25
CA ILE A 45 -5.88 -6.42 4.46
C ILE A 45 -4.56 -6.50 5.22
N PHE A 46 -3.52 -5.93 4.64
CA PHE A 46 -2.20 -5.84 5.25
C PHE A 46 -1.86 -4.40 5.54
N HIS A 47 -1.09 -4.17 6.59
CA HIS A 47 -0.58 -2.85 6.92
C HIS A 47 0.87 -2.91 7.38
N LYS A 48 1.61 -1.84 7.10
CA LYS A 48 3.00 -1.65 7.52
C LYS A 48 3.19 -0.21 7.97
N ARG A 49 4.08 0.00 8.94
CA ARG A 49 4.51 1.33 9.37
C ARG A 49 5.89 1.62 8.83
N ILE A 50 6.08 2.78 8.22
CA ILE A 50 7.32 3.22 7.60
C ILE A 50 7.67 4.58 8.18
N LEU A 51 8.89 4.72 8.68
CA LEU A 51 9.47 6.00 9.08
C LEU A 51 10.19 6.60 7.88
N LEU A 52 9.83 7.83 7.50
CA LEU A 52 10.49 8.57 6.42
C LEU A 52 10.56 10.05 6.82
N ASN A 53 11.76 10.63 6.78
CA ASN A 53 12.01 12.04 7.15
C ASN A 53 11.40 12.42 8.52
N ASP A 54 11.67 11.61 9.55
CA ASP A 54 11.15 11.76 10.93
C ASP A 54 9.61 11.72 11.07
N GLN A 55 8.90 11.36 10.00
CA GLN A 55 7.45 11.21 9.99
C GLN A 55 7.06 9.74 9.81
N TRP A 56 6.18 9.25 10.68
CA TRP A 56 5.63 7.90 10.55
C TRP A 56 4.45 7.88 9.59
N TYR A 57 4.43 6.86 8.74
CA TYR A 57 3.36 6.57 7.80
C TYR A 57 2.88 5.14 7.98
N ARG A 58 1.57 4.96 8.14
CA ARG A 58 0.90 3.67 8.03
C ARG A 58 0.41 3.49 6.60
N VAL A 59 0.89 2.44 5.95
CA VAL A 59 0.44 2.01 4.62
C VAL A 59 -0.50 0.83 4.80
N VAL A 60 -1.66 0.86 4.13
CA VAL A 60 -2.65 -0.22 4.17
C VAL A 60 -2.94 -0.68 2.75
N ILE A 61 -2.74 -1.97 2.49
CA ILE A 61 -3.04 -2.63 1.22
C ILE A 61 -4.24 -3.56 1.42
N ARG A 62 -5.16 -3.57 0.45
CA ARG A 62 -6.32 -4.47 0.45
C ARG A 62 -6.29 -5.34 -0.79
N PHE A 63 -6.21 -6.64 -0.56
CA PHE A 63 -6.37 -7.70 -1.56
C PHE A 63 -7.81 -8.16 -1.58
N GLN A 64 -8.41 -8.22 -2.77
CA GLN A 64 -9.76 -8.74 -2.98
C GLN A 64 -9.68 -10.09 -3.67
N GLN A 65 -10.33 -11.11 -3.12
CA GLN A 65 -10.41 -12.42 -3.76
C GLN A 65 -11.30 -12.33 -5.00
N ASN A 66 -10.82 -12.89 -6.11
CA ASN A 66 -11.58 -13.01 -7.35
C ASN A 66 -12.26 -14.40 -7.44
N GLU A 67 -13.06 -14.60 -8.49
CA GLU A 67 -13.84 -15.84 -8.70
C GLU A 67 -12.97 -17.08 -8.89
N ARG A 68 -11.70 -16.92 -9.27
CA ARG A 68 -10.72 -18.00 -9.48
C ARG A 68 -9.99 -18.40 -8.20
N GLY A 69 -10.30 -17.73 -7.08
CA GLY A 69 -9.67 -17.97 -5.78
C GLY A 69 -8.32 -17.28 -5.61
N THR A 70 -7.89 -16.46 -6.57
CA THR A 70 -6.68 -15.63 -6.50
C THR A 70 -7.05 -14.22 -6.06
N TYR A 71 -6.07 -13.33 -5.88
CA TYR A 71 -6.33 -12.00 -5.33
C TYR A 71 -5.94 -10.88 -6.28
N ASP A 72 -6.70 -9.79 -6.21
CA ASP A 72 -6.49 -8.59 -7.01
C ASP A 72 -6.33 -7.34 -6.12
N LEU A 73 -5.66 -6.32 -6.66
CA LEU A 73 -5.44 -4.99 -6.11
C LEU A 73 -6.10 -3.93 -7.00
N ASN A 74 -6.59 -2.84 -6.38
CA ASN A 74 -7.32 -1.79 -7.11
C ASN A 74 -6.41 -0.61 -7.53
N LEU A 75 -6.66 -0.01 -8.70
CA LEU A 75 -5.96 1.18 -9.22
C LEU A 75 -6.62 2.51 -8.79
N PRO A 76 -5.90 3.66 -8.90
CA PRO A 76 -4.53 3.84 -9.43
C PRO A 76 -3.40 3.55 -8.44
N ILE A 77 -3.66 3.74 -7.14
CA ILE A 77 -2.73 3.43 -6.05
C ILE A 77 -3.40 2.33 -5.23
N PRO A 78 -2.82 1.12 -5.13
CA PRO A 78 -3.44 -0.04 -4.49
C PRO A 78 -3.39 -0.01 -2.96
N PHE A 79 -3.14 1.15 -2.37
CA PHE A 79 -3.00 1.33 -0.94
C PHE A 79 -3.47 2.70 -0.44
N ILE A 80 -3.75 2.74 0.86
CA ILE A 80 -4.05 3.93 1.62
C ILE A 80 -2.81 4.28 2.44
N ILE A 81 -2.47 5.57 2.50
CA ILE A 81 -1.37 6.07 3.34
C ILE A 81 -2.00 6.95 4.41
N THR A 82 -1.55 6.77 5.64
CA THR A 82 -2.01 7.55 6.78
C THR A 82 -0.78 8.04 7.53
N GLU A 83 -0.69 9.34 7.80
CA GLU A 83 0.28 9.85 8.77
C GLU A 83 -0.07 9.33 10.16
N SER A 84 0.97 8.98 10.90
CA SER A 84 0.84 8.59 12.30
C SER A 84 1.90 9.31 13.11
N VAL A 85 1.62 9.49 14.40
CA VAL A 85 2.61 9.93 15.39
C VAL A 85 2.77 8.84 16.44
N THR A 86 3.93 8.79 17.07
CA THR A 86 4.22 7.91 18.20
C THR A 86 5.14 8.66 19.16
N GLU A 87 4.85 8.54 20.46
CA GLU A 87 5.66 9.16 21.51
C GLU A 87 6.76 8.21 22.02
N ASP A 88 6.56 6.90 21.89
CA ASP A 88 7.41 5.86 22.46
C ASP A 88 7.90 4.81 21.44
N GLY A 89 7.47 4.95 20.18
CA GLY A 89 7.75 3.97 19.11
C GLY A 89 6.90 2.69 19.19
N VAL A 90 6.01 2.58 20.18
CA VAL A 90 5.20 1.39 20.46
C VAL A 90 3.73 1.67 20.18
N PHE A 91 3.20 2.78 20.71
CA PHE A 91 1.84 3.20 20.48
C PHE A 91 1.78 4.27 19.40
N PHE A 92 0.95 4.01 18.40
CA PHE A 92 0.80 4.90 17.27
C PHE A 92 -0.61 5.44 17.18
N THR A 93 -0.70 6.75 16.96
CA THR A 93 -1.95 7.46 16.71
C THR A 93 -1.98 7.89 15.25
N ASP A 94 -2.96 7.39 14.49
CA ASP A 94 -3.19 7.78 13.11
C ASP A 94 -3.81 9.20 13.08
N THR A 95 -3.15 10.16 12.43
CA THR A 95 -3.50 11.60 12.49
C THR A 95 -4.18 12.10 11.23
N LYS A 96 -3.70 11.69 10.05
CA LYS A 96 -4.20 12.20 8.76
C LYS A 96 -4.21 11.10 7.71
N VAL A 97 -5.40 10.78 7.22
CA VAL A 97 -5.59 9.76 6.18
C VAL A 97 -5.52 10.41 4.80
N TYR A 98 -4.63 9.90 3.97
CA TYR A 98 -4.52 10.26 2.56
C TYR A 98 -5.30 9.25 1.73
N HIS A 99 -6.39 9.71 1.13
CA HIS A 99 -7.19 8.94 0.20
C HIS A 99 -7.44 9.73 -1.09
N GLY A 100 -7.58 9.03 -2.21
CA GLY A 100 -8.15 9.62 -3.40
C GLY A 100 -9.65 9.91 -3.18
N LYS A 101 -10.13 11.11 -3.51
CA LYS A 101 -11.59 11.43 -3.51
C LYS A 101 -12.34 10.88 -4.74
N LYS A 102 -11.61 10.56 -5.82
CA LYS A 102 -12.09 9.88 -7.04
C LYS A 102 -10.98 8.93 -7.49
N LEU A 103 -11.36 7.78 -8.07
CA LEU A 103 -10.46 6.90 -8.83
C LEU A 103 -9.60 7.76 -9.77
N GLY A 104 -8.27 7.69 -9.65
CA GLY A 104 -7.41 8.03 -10.77
C GLY A 104 -6.38 9.16 -10.61
N ASN A 105 -5.85 9.50 -9.42
CA ASN A 105 -4.57 10.21 -9.47
C ASN A 105 -3.69 10.15 -8.20
N ALA A 106 -2.52 9.56 -8.34
CA ALA A 106 -1.36 9.73 -7.48
C ALA A 106 -1.03 11.19 -7.17
N ILE A 107 -1.39 12.11 -8.08
CA ILE A 107 -1.32 13.56 -7.88
C ILE A 107 -1.98 13.99 -6.56
N ALA A 108 -3.11 13.36 -6.17
CA ALA A 108 -3.77 13.71 -4.92
C ALA A 108 -2.91 13.38 -3.70
N TYR A 109 -2.15 12.28 -3.73
CA TYR A 109 -1.23 11.95 -2.63
C TYR A 109 -0.09 12.97 -2.57
N LEU A 110 0.52 13.27 -3.72
CA LEU A 110 1.60 14.26 -3.81
C LEU A 110 1.16 15.66 -3.35
N HIS A 111 0.03 16.18 -3.85
CA HIS A 111 -0.49 17.50 -3.44
C HIS A 111 -0.88 17.57 -1.98
N ASN A 112 -1.29 16.45 -1.38
CA ASN A 112 -1.64 16.42 0.04
C ASN A 112 -0.41 16.28 0.96
N GLY A 113 0.80 16.20 0.39
CA GLY A 113 2.06 16.19 1.13
C GLY A 113 2.69 14.81 1.30
N VAL A 114 2.16 13.76 0.66
CA VAL A 114 2.77 12.42 0.72
C VAL A 114 4.06 12.43 -0.10
N PRO A 115 5.21 12.08 0.49
CA PRO A 115 6.47 12.01 -0.24
C PRO A 115 6.40 10.99 -1.38
N ALA A 116 6.86 11.38 -2.58
CA ALA A 116 6.93 10.48 -3.73
C ALA A 116 7.82 9.26 -3.45
N GLU A 117 8.87 9.44 -2.66
CA GLU A 117 9.80 8.41 -2.22
C GLU A 117 9.08 7.29 -1.45
N LEU A 118 8.17 7.64 -0.53
CA LEU A 118 7.37 6.65 0.21
C LEU A 118 6.59 5.74 -0.76
N ILE A 119 5.98 6.33 -1.78
CA ILE A 119 5.20 5.58 -2.76
C ILE A 119 6.10 4.67 -3.61
N GLN A 120 7.28 5.16 -4.00
CA GLN A 120 8.26 4.36 -4.74
C GLN A 120 8.80 3.20 -3.91
N MET A 121 9.09 3.41 -2.61
CA MET A 121 9.52 2.35 -1.70
C MET A 121 8.47 1.23 -1.64
N ILE A 122 7.19 1.60 -1.45
CA ILE A 122 6.09 0.61 -1.43
C ILE A 122 6.00 -0.12 -2.77
N TYR A 123 6.18 0.58 -3.89
CA TYR A 123 6.11 -0.04 -5.21
C TYR A 123 7.22 -1.05 -5.48
N LEU A 124 8.46 -0.70 -5.13
CA LEU A 124 9.59 -1.59 -5.28
C LEU A 124 9.43 -2.81 -4.36
N GLU A 125 9.06 -2.59 -3.11
CA GLU A 125 8.85 -3.67 -2.16
C GLU A 125 7.74 -4.63 -2.61
N LEU A 126 6.59 -4.11 -3.07
CA LEU A 126 5.51 -4.95 -3.60
C LEU A 126 5.91 -5.68 -4.87
N LYS A 127 6.65 -5.04 -5.77
CA LYS A 127 7.14 -5.67 -6.99
C LYS A 127 7.97 -6.92 -6.68
N ASP A 128 8.76 -6.88 -5.60
CA ASP A 128 9.62 -7.99 -5.20
C ASP A 128 8.86 -9.09 -4.42
N ILE A 129 7.78 -8.72 -3.73
CA ILE A 129 7.00 -9.64 -2.89
C ILE A 129 5.86 -10.33 -3.66
N LEU A 130 5.21 -9.64 -4.59
CA LEU A 130 4.03 -10.16 -5.27
C LEU A 130 4.39 -11.32 -6.20
N VAL A 131 3.74 -12.46 -5.98
CA VAL A 131 3.86 -13.65 -6.81
C VAL A 131 2.54 -13.87 -7.53
N TYR A 132 2.62 -14.27 -8.80
CA TYR A 132 1.49 -14.49 -9.69
C TYR A 132 1.36 -15.97 -10.06
N ASN A 133 0.16 -16.39 -10.48
CA ASN A 133 -0.06 -17.71 -11.08
C ASN A 133 0.37 -17.78 -12.55
#